data_AF-A0A441U3E6-F1
#
_entry.id   AF-A0A441U3E6-F1
#
_cell.length_a   1.000
_cell.length_b   1.000
_cell.length_c   1.000
_cell.angle_alpha   90.00
_cell.angle_beta   90.00
_cell.angle_gamma   90.00
#
_symmetry.space_group_name_H-M   'P 1'
#
loop_
_entity.id
_entity.type
_entity.pdbx_description
1 polymer ?
#
loop_
_entity_poly.entity_id
_entity_poly.type
_entity_poly.pdbx_seq_one_letter_code
_entity_poly.pdbx_strand_id
1 'polypeptide(L)'
;MSNTFHTISVEGAAEAYVLSRGKARYLSIAQAIRAIRTLMPACKATNHELEEMLAAACVVHGVPVAFDAKTADVPEPRLHS
;
A
#
# COMPACT_ATOMS: atom_id res chain seq x y z
N MET A 1 -18.12 -27.89 -6.24
CA MET A 1 -16.94 -27.00 -6.14
C MET A 1 -17.45 -25.61 -5.88
N SER A 2 -17.52 -25.21 -4.61
CA SER A 2 -18.01 -23.89 -4.23
C SER A 2 -16.87 -22.88 -4.40
N ASN A 3 -16.83 -22.19 -5.54
CA ASN A 3 -15.90 -21.07 -5.72
C ASN A 3 -16.49 -19.87 -4.97
N THR A 4 -16.24 -19.83 -3.66
CA THR A 4 -16.50 -18.66 -2.85
C THR A 4 -15.47 -17.61 -3.23
N PHE A 5 -15.81 -16.74 -4.18
CA PHE A 5 -15.02 -15.53 -4.43
C PHE A 5 -15.22 -14.62 -3.22
N HIS A 6 -14.34 -14.74 -2.23
CA HIS A 6 -14.34 -13.84 -1.10
C HIS A 6 -14.19 -12.42 -1.61
N THR A 7 -15.17 -11.56 -1.30
CA THR A 7 -15.01 -10.12 -1.44
C THR A 7 -13.81 -9.73 -0.59
N ILE A 8 -12.67 -9.45 -1.22
CA ILE A 8 -11.47 -9.03 -0.49
C ILE A 8 -11.74 -7.64 0.06
N SER A 9 -11.70 -7.50 1.38
CA SER A 9 -11.78 -6.19 2.03
C SER A 9 -10.46 -5.44 1.87
N VAL A 10 -10.48 -4.12 2.05
CA VAL A 10 -9.28 -3.29 1.90
C VAL A 10 -8.24 -3.68 2.94
N GLU A 11 -8.68 -4.01 4.14
CA GLU A 11 -7.87 -4.53 5.24
C GLU A 11 -7.22 -5.87 4.86
N GLY A 12 -8.00 -6.79 4.29
CA GLY A 12 -7.49 -8.08 3.83
C GLY A 12 -6.47 -7.94 2.69
N ALA A 13 -6.67 -6.98 1.79
CA ALA A 13 -5.70 -6.67 0.74
C ALA A 13 -4.40 -6.08 1.32
N ALA A 14 -4.51 -5.18 2.31
CA ALA A 14 -3.36 -4.60 2.99
C ALA A 14 -2.54 -5.67 3.74
N GLU A 15 -3.21 -6.53 4.50
CA GLU A 15 -2.57 -7.62 5.23
C GLU A 15 -1.89 -8.62 4.27
N ALA A 16 -2.60 -9.06 3.22
CA ALA A 16 -2.03 -9.95 2.22
C ALA A 16 -0.80 -9.33 1.54
N TYR A 17 -0.83 -8.02 1.27
CA TYR A 17 0.32 -7.31 0.71
C TYR A 17 1.51 -7.31 1.69
N VAL A 18 1.30 -7.02 2.98
CA VAL A 18 2.35 -7.06 4.01
C VAL A 18 2.97 -8.46 4.10
N LEU A 19 2.14 -9.51 4.19
CA LEU A 19 2.60 -10.90 4.24
C LEU A 19 3.40 -11.30 3.00
N SER A 20 3.01 -10.83 1.80
CA SER A 20 3.75 -11.06 0.56
C SER A 20 5.17 -10.46 0.59
N ARG A 21 5.39 -9.46 1.44
CA ARG A 21 6.69 -8.78 1.62
C ARG A 21 7.50 -9.32 2.79
N GLY A 22 7.08 -10.40 3.47
CA GLY A 22 7.84 -10.99 4.59
C GLY A 22 9.25 -11.48 4.24
N LYS A 23 9.57 -11.67 2.95
CA LYS A 23 10.94 -11.95 2.45
C LYS A 23 11.70 -10.72 1.95
N ALA A 24 11.02 -9.59 1.81
CA ALA A 24 11.66 -8.33 1.41
C ALA A 24 12.39 -7.73 2.61
N ARG A 25 13.44 -6.94 2.35
CA ARG A 25 14.20 -6.26 3.41
C ARG A 25 13.37 -5.22 4.15
N TYR A 26 12.40 -4.61 3.46
CA TYR A 26 11.49 -3.61 3.98
C TYR A 26 10.25 -3.49 3.09
N LEU A 27 9.20 -2.85 3.62
CA LEU A 27 8.00 -2.44 2.91
C LEU A 27 7.96 -0.91 2.78
N SER A 28 7.83 -0.42 1.55
CA SER A 28 7.54 1.01 1.28
C SER A 28 6.02 1.23 1.34
N ILE A 29 5.59 2.18 2.18
CA ILE A 29 4.17 2.52 2.33
C ILE A 29 3.60 3.07 1.03
N ALA A 30 4.30 3.95 0.32
CA ALA A 30 3.81 4.51 -0.93
C ALA A 30 3.72 3.44 -2.04
N GLN A 31 4.60 2.45 -2.06
CA GLN A 31 4.49 1.31 -2.98
C GLN A 31 3.32 0.41 -2.62
N ALA A 32 3.11 0.14 -1.33
CA ALA A 32 1.99 -0.65 -0.85
C ALA A 32 0.64 -0.01 -1.19
N ILE A 33 0.47 1.30 -0.94
CA ILE A 33 -0.73 2.05 -1.31
C ILE A 33 -0.98 1.98 -2.82
N ARG A 34 0.07 2.16 -3.65
CA ARG A 34 -0.04 2.04 -5.11
C ARG A 34 -0.47 0.63 -5.54
N ALA A 35 0.07 -0.41 -4.91
CA ALA A 35 -0.33 -1.78 -5.19
C ALA A 35 -1.79 -2.05 -4.83
N ILE A 36 -2.26 -1.61 -3.65
CA ILE A 36 -3.65 -1.75 -3.24
C ILE A 36 -4.59 -1.03 -4.20
N ARG A 37 -4.27 0.20 -4.61
CA ARG A 37 -5.09 0.95 -5.58
C ARG A 37 -5.10 0.33 -6.97
N THR A 38 -4.03 -0.33 -7.36
CA THR A 38 -3.97 -1.08 -8.63
C THR A 38 -4.87 -2.32 -8.55
N LEU A 39 -4.88 -3.02 -7.42
CA LEU A 39 -5.70 -4.20 -7.20
C LEU A 39 -7.19 -3.86 -6.98
N MET A 40 -7.47 -2.73 -6.33
CA MET A 40 -8.79 -2.29 -5.90
C MET A 40 -9.05 -0.84 -6.33
N PRO A 41 -9.26 -0.57 -7.62
CA PRO A 41 -9.42 0.81 -8.13
C PRO A 41 -10.67 1.53 -7.61
N ALA A 42 -11.68 0.80 -7.14
CA ALA A 42 -12.88 1.35 -6.51
C ALA A 42 -12.75 1.57 -4.99
N CYS A 43 -11.57 1.30 -4.41
CA CYS A 43 -11.30 1.54 -2.99
C CYS A 43 -11.48 3.04 -2.67
N LYS A 44 -12.37 3.34 -1.72
CA LYS A 44 -12.65 4.72 -1.28
C LYS A 44 -11.75 5.18 -0.14
N ALA A 45 -10.92 4.30 0.41
CA ALA A 45 -10.01 4.64 1.48
C ALA A 45 -8.99 5.70 0.99
N THR A 46 -8.82 6.71 1.81
CA THR A 46 -7.80 7.74 1.65
C THR A 46 -6.41 7.12 1.75
N ASN A 47 -5.39 7.81 1.22
CA ASN A 47 -4.00 7.35 1.38
C ASN A 47 -3.61 7.25 2.86
N HIS A 48 -4.16 8.13 3.70
CA HIS A 48 -3.89 8.13 5.14
C HIS A 48 -4.50 6.90 5.83
N GLU A 49 -5.76 6.57 5.56
CA GLU A 49 -6.39 5.35 6.10
C GLU A 49 -5.64 4.09 5.64
N LEU A 50 -5.21 4.05 4.36
CA LEU A 50 -4.40 2.93 3.85
C LEU A 50 -3.04 2.84 4.54
N GLU A 51 -2.39 3.98 4.79
CA GLU A 51 -1.13 4.06 5.54
C GLU A 51 -1.29 3.52 6.96
N GLU A 52 -2.35 3.92 7.69
CA GLU A 52 -2.63 3.43 9.04
C GLU A 52 -2.83 1.91 9.07
N MET A 53 -3.64 1.37 8.15
CA MET A 53 -3.86 -0.08 8.02
C MET A 53 -2.55 -0.83 7.73
N LEU A 54 -1.74 -0.32 6.81
CA LEU A 54 -0.47 -0.93 6.44
C LEU A 54 0.54 -0.87 7.58
N ALA A 55 0.64 0.26 8.28
CA ALA A 55 1.53 0.42 9.41
C ALA A 55 1.16 -0.53 10.55
N ALA A 56 -0.13 -0.63 10.88
CA ALA A 56 -0.63 -1.56 11.88
C ALA A 56 -0.31 -3.02 11.51
N ALA A 57 -0.56 -3.42 10.27
CA ALA A 57 -0.22 -4.77 9.79
C ALA A 57 1.30 -5.04 9.81
N CYS A 58 2.13 -4.06 9.46
CA CYS A 58 3.58 -4.21 9.54
C CYS A 58 4.08 -4.40 10.98
N VAL A 59 3.49 -3.68 11.95
CA VAL A 59 3.80 -3.86 13.38
C VAL A 59 3.41 -5.25 13.86
N VAL A 60 2.21 -5.71 13.51
CA VAL A 60 1.71 -7.05 13.89
C VAL A 60 2.59 -8.16 13.31
N HIS A 61 2.98 -8.04 12.05
CA HIS A 61 3.72 -9.08 11.32
C HIS A 61 5.24 -8.91 11.37
N GLY A 62 5.75 -7.91 12.10
CA GLY A 62 7.19 -7.67 12.25
C GLY A 62 7.90 -7.31 10.95
N VAL A 63 7.21 -6.69 10.00
CA VAL A 63 7.77 -6.29 8.70
C VAL A 63 8.43 -4.91 8.82
N PRO A 64 9.73 -4.77 8.54
CA PRO A 64 10.39 -3.46 8.57
C PRO A 64 9.76 -2.51 7.55
N VAL A 65 9.48 -1.27 7.96
CA VAL A 65 8.91 -0.23 7.08
C VAL A 65 10.00 0.74 6.65
N ALA A 66 10.06 1.05 5.36
CA ALA A 66 10.80 2.18 4.84
C ALA A 66 9.88 3.39 4.72
N PHE A 67 10.27 4.48 5.35
CA PHE A 67 9.64 5.78 5.13
C PHE A 67 10.11 6.30 3.78
N ASP A 68 9.21 6.32 2.79
CA ASP A 68 9.50 6.96 1.52
C ASP A 68 9.86 8.41 1.79
N ALA A 69 11.04 8.85 1.36
CA ALA A 69 11.37 10.26 1.38
C ALA A 69 10.26 10.98 0.60
N LYS A 70 9.48 11.84 1.27
CA LYS A 70 8.52 12.73 0.60
C LYS A 70 9.30 13.38 -0.52
N THR A 71 9.04 12.97 -1.75
CA THR A 71 9.47 13.74 -2.91
C THR A 71 8.73 15.05 -2.73
N ALA A 72 9.42 16.07 -2.23
CA ALA A 72 8.91 17.43 -2.27
C ALA A 72 8.38 17.61 -3.68
N ASP A 73 7.14 18.08 -3.79
CA ASP A 73 6.45 18.38 -5.03
C ASP A 73 7.45 19.10 -5.97
N VAL A 74 8.13 18.35 -6.84
CA VAL A 74 9.13 18.93 -7.73
C VAL A 74 8.28 19.56 -8.81
N PRO A 75 8.19 20.89 -8.89
CA PRO A 75 7.37 21.52 -9.91
C PRO A 75 7.91 21.05 -11.25
N GLU A 76 7.03 20.48 -12.08
CA GLU A 76 7.40 20.03 -13.42
C GLU A 76 8.20 21.15 -14.12
N PRO A 77 9.31 20.83 -14.81
CA PRO A 77 10.03 21.84 -15.56
C PRO A 77 9.09 22.33 -16.65
N ARG A 78 8.51 23.52 -16.45
CA ARG A 78 7.74 24.21 -17.49
C ARG A 78 8.68 24.46 -18.66
N LEU A 79 8.56 23.64 -19.69
CA LEU A 79 9.14 23.88 -21.00
C LEU A 79 8.46 25.13 -21.55
N HIS A 80 9.10 26.27 -21.38
CA HIS A 80 8.76 27.47 -22.13
C HIS A 80 9.23 27.28 -23.57
N SER A 81 8.29 27.46 -24.50
CA SER A 81 8.54 27.56 -25.95
C SER A 81 8.99 28.96 -26.32
#